data_AF-A0A6H9LNP9-F1
#
_entry.id   AF-A0A6H9LNP9-F1
#
_cell.length_a   1.000
_cell.length_b   1.000
_cell.length_c   1.000
_cell.angle_alpha   90.00
_cell.angle_beta   90.00
_cell.angle_gamma   90.00
#
_symmetry.space_group_name_H-M   'P 1'
#
loop_
_entity.id
_entity.type
_entity.pdbx_description
1 polymer ?
#
loop_
_entity_poly.entity_id
_entity_poly.type
_entity_poly.pdbx_seq_one_letter_code
_entity_poly.pdbx_strand_id
1 'polypeptide(L)'
;MTESFFKNEEEHSQTPAKDIPELESDTETPQDTVEEELSENFQTEEGRMAAIMSYIPILCFVPLLNMRDNKEARFHARQGVLLFLVELIAAIFLIDGISDFVFKAVLILSVALAAFGIYFALQGKNYKLPIIGDLVKKSKM
;
A
#
# COMPACT_ATOMS: atom_id res chain seq x y z
N MET A 1 39.93 3.95 51.13
CA MET A 1 38.82 4.29 52.04
C MET A 1 38.26 5.62 51.57
N THR A 2 37.00 5.61 51.14
CA THR A 2 36.28 6.70 50.49
C THR A 2 35.79 7.71 51.52
N GLU A 3 36.15 8.99 51.34
CA GLU A 3 35.62 10.12 52.11
C GLU A 3 34.17 10.38 51.69
N SER A 4 33.26 9.68 52.38
CA SER A 4 32.36 10.31 53.34
C SER A 4 31.73 11.67 52.98
N PHE A 5 30.45 11.59 52.63
CA PHE A 5 29.39 12.38 53.25
C PHE A 5 29.39 13.89 52.98
N PHE A 6 28.77 14.24 51.84
CA PHE A 6 28.03 15.50 51.68
C PHE A 6 27.17 15.75 52.93
N LYS A 7 27.45 16.84 53.63
CA LYS A 7 26.69 17.34 54.76
C LYS A 7 25.79 18.47 54.28
N ASN A 8 24.48 18.22 54.32
CA ASN A 8 23.42 19.22 54.24
C ASN A 8 23.37 20.02 55.54
N GLU A 9 23.48 21.33 55.41
CA GLU A 9 22.86 22.36 56.24
C GLU A 9 22.16 23.24 55.17
N GLU A 10 20.85 23.46 55.18
CA GLU A 10 20.16 24.31 56.13
C GLU A 10 18.67 23.94 56.25
N GLU A 11 18.17 24.17 57.46
CA GLU A 11 16.85 23.97 58.00
C GLU A 11 16.05 25.28 57.88
N HIS A 12 14.83 25.29 57.32
CA HIS A 12 13.75 26.13 57.88
C HIS A 12 12.33 25.71 57.45
N SER A 13 11.67 24.98 58.35
CA SER A 13 10.38 25.34 58.99
C SER A 13 9.28 26.06 58.18
N GLN A 14 8.13 25.39 57.99
CA GLN A 14 6.78 25.74 58.50
C GLN A 14 5.64 25.20 57.59
N THR A 15 4.77 24.42 58.23
CA THR A 15 3.52 23.73 57.80
C THR A 15 2.36 24.71 57.46
N PRO A 16 1.10 24.28 57.21
CA PRO A 16 0.49 23.36 56.23
C PRO A 16 -0.56 24.09 55.34
N ALA A 17 -0.71 23.72 54.07
CA ALA A 17 -1.92 24.06 53.31
C ALA A 17 -2.35 22.85 52.45
N LYS A 18 -3.60 22.46 52.64
CA LYS A 18 -4.35 21.39 51.96
C LYS A 18 -4.14 21.41 50.45
N ASP A 19 -3.99 20.23 49.85
CA ASP A 19 -4.64 19.90 48.57
C ASP A 19 -4.82 18.38 48.44
N ILE A 20 -5.85 18.05 47.67
CA ILE A 20 -6.65 16.81 47.61
C ILE A 20 -5.89 15.66 46.92
N PRO A 21 -6.15 14.38 47.27
CA PRO A 21 -5.61 13.23 46.54
C PRO A 21 -6.22 13.14 45.14
N GLU A 22 -5.40 13.32 44.10
CA GLU A 22 -5.81 13.09 42.72
C GLU A 22 -5.89 11.57 42.46
N LEU A 23 -7.12 11.14 42.17
CA LEU A 23 -7.56 9.77 41.98
C LEU A 23 -7.11 9.25 40.61
N GLU A 24 -6.94 7.94 40.57
CA GLU A 24 -6.46 7.11 39.46
C GLU A 24 -7.28 7.18 38.16
N SER A 25 -6.58 6.74 37.10
CA SER A 25 -7.09 5.94 35.97
C SER A 25 -8.25 6.50 35.16
N ASP A 26 -7.95 6.94 33.95
CA ASP A 26 -8.55 6.36 32.74
C ASP A 26 -7.90 6.97 31.50
N THR A 27 -6.90 6.27 30.97
CA THR A 27 -6.60 6.33 29.53
C THR A 27 -6.00 4.99 29.12
N GLU A 28 -6.87 3.98 28.98
CA GLU A 28 -6.59 2.89 28.06
C GLU A 28 -6.65 3.48 26.65
N THR A 29 -5.48 3.81 26.10
CA THR A 29 -5.31 4.02 24.66
C THR A 29 -5.22 2.63 24.03
N PRO A 30 -6.14 2.22 23.13
CA PRO A 30 -5.89 1.07 22.28
C PRO A 30 -4.76 1.41 21.32
N GLN A 31 -3.54 1.02 21.72
CA GLN A 31 -2.41 0.83 20.84
C GLN A 31 -2.65 -0.48 20.10
N ASP A 32 -3.22 -0.42 18.89
CA ASP A 32 -2.89 -1.38 17.84
C ASP A 32 -3.50 -0.99 16.50
N THR A 33 -2.69 -1.09 15.44
CA THR A 33 -3.05 -1.14 14.00
C THR A 33 -3.30 0.16 13.22
N VAL A 34 -2.51 1.21 13.43
CA VAL A 34 -2.38 2.28 12.40
C VAL A 34 -0.91 2.64 12.15
N GLU A 35 -0.09 1.65 11.79
CA GLU A 35 1.30 1.90 11.37
C GLU A 35 1.72 1.21 10.06
N GLU A 36 0.78 0.69 9.26
CA GLU A 36 1.13 0.00 8.00
C GLU A 36 0.55 0.69 6.74
N GLU A 37 0.66 2.01 6.65
CA GLU A 37 0.49 2.75 5.38
C GLU A 37 1.59 3.83 5.30
N LEU A 38 2.84 3.47 5.61
CA LEU A 38 3.97 4.26 5.14
C LEU A 38 4.02 4.07 3.62
N SER A 39 3.58 5.06 2.86
CA SER A 39 3.66 5.05 1.40
C SER A 39 5.11 4.87 0.97
N GLU A 40 5.55 3.62 0.74
CA GLU A 40 6.84 3.35 0.12
C GLU A 40 6.73 3.81 -1.33
N ASN A 41 7.18 5.05 -1.57
CA ASN A 41 7.46 5.47 -2.93
C ASN A 41 8.55 4.55 -3.50
N PHE A 42 8.44 4.16 -4.77
CA PHE A 42 9.42 3.30 -5.43
C PHE A 42 10.84 3.82 -5.19
N GLN A 43 11.71 2.94 -4.71
CA GLN A 43 13.09 3.31 -4.37
C GLN A 43 14.00 3.42 -5.61
N THR A 44 13.55 2.93 -6.77
CA THR A 44 14.36 2.85 -7.99
C THR A 44 13.55 3.20 -9.24
N GLU A 45 14.25 3.75 -10.24
CA GLU A 45 13.66 3.96 -11.58
C GLU A 45 13.29 2.65 -12.27
N GLU A 46 14.06 1.59 -12.02
CA GLU A 46 13.77 0.24 -12.50
C GLU A 46 12.41 -0.26 -12.01
N GLY A 47 12.10 -0.09 -10.71
CA GLY A 47 10.78 -0.42 -10.17
C GLY A 47 9.66 0.39 -10.80
N ARG A 48 9.89 1.68 -11.05
CA ARG A 48 8.93 2.55 -11.75
C ARG A 48 8.66 2.08 -13.17
N MET A 49 9.70 1.76 -13.92
CA MET A 49 9.56 1.31 -15.30
C MET A 49 8.86 -0.05 -15.36
N ALA A 50 9.20 -0.97 -14.44
CA ALA A 50 8.52 -2.25 -14.29
C ALA A 50 7.02 -2.08 -14.00
N ALA A 51 6.68 -1.16 -13.09
CA ALA A 51 5.30 -0.85 -12.73
C ALA A 51 4.50 -0.30 -13.92
N ILE A 52 5.08 0.61 -14.71
CA ILE A 52 4.43 1.16 -15.90
C ILE A 52 4.22 0.08 -16.97
N MET A 53 5.25 -0.71 -17.29
CA MET A 53 5.16 -1.80 -18.28
C MET A 53 4.10 -2.84 -17.89
N SER A 54 3.88 -3.04 -16.59
CA SER A 54 2.90 -3.98 -16.07
C SER A 54 1.47 -3.67 -16.52
N TYR A 55 1.14 -2.41 -16.82
CA TYR A 55 -0.22 -2.03 -17.25
C TYR A 55 -0.37 -1.91 -18.76
N ILE A 56 0.67 -2.24 -19.53
CA ILE A 56 0.58 -2.29 -20.99
C ILE A 56 0.27 -3.74 -21.39
N PRO A 57 -0.80 -3.98 -22.19
CA PRO A 57 -1.16 -5.32 -22.65
C PRO A 57 0.03 -6.05 -23.28
N ILE A 58 0.15 -7.36 -23.04
CA ILE A 58 1.29 -8.22 -23.42
C ILE A 58 2.62 -7.86 -22.73
N LEU A 59 2.95 -6.57 -22.61
CA LEU A 59 4.18 -6.12 -21.94
C LEU A 59 4.17 -6.44 -20.44
N CYS A 60 3.00 -6.63 -19.84
CA CYS A 60 2.88 -7.05 -18.43
C CYS A 60 3.65 -8.34 -18.07
N PHE A 61 3.92 -9.20 -19.06
CA PHE A 61 4.71 -10.41 -18.84
C PHE A 61 6.22 -10.15 -18.73
N VAL A 62 6.73 -9.03 -19.25
CA VAL A 62 8.15 -8.66 -19.16
C VAL A 62 8.60 -8.48 -17.70
N PRO A 63 7.99 -7.57 -16.90
CA PRO A 63 8.36 -7.44 -15.49
C PRO A 63 8.01 -8.70 -14.69
N LEU A 64 6.92 -9.41 -15.04
CA LEU A 64 6.54 -10.66 -14.37
C LEU A 64 7.62 -11.75 -14.49
N LEU A 65 8.18 -11.92 -15.69
CA LEU A 65 9.09 -13.03 -15.98
C LEU A 65 10.55 -12.66 -15.67
N ASN A 66 10.94 -11.41 -15.92
CA ASN A 66 12.35 -11.00 -15.92
C ASN A 66 12.76 -10.21 -14.66
N MET A 67 11.81 -9.69 -13.88
CA MET A 67 12.10 -8.78 -12.75
C MET A 67 11.54 -9.31 -11.43
N ARG A 68 11.62 -10.64 -11.22
CA ARG A 68 10.98 -11.34 -10.10
C ARG A 68 11.47 -10.90 -8.72
N ASP A 69 12.70 -10.42 -8.62
CA ASP A 69 13.27 -9.97 -7.34
C ASP A 69 12.76 -8.57 -6.95
N ASN A 70 12.27 -7.78 -7.91
CA ASN A 70 11.74 -6.45 -7.70
C ASN A 70 10.31 -6.49 -7.14
N LYS A 71 10.10 -5.89 -5.96
CA LYS A 71 8.80 -5.88 -5.26
C LYS A 71 7.71 -5.19 -6.08
N GLU A 72 8.03 -4.02 -6.65
CA GLU A 72 7.13 -3.20 -7.47
C GLU A 72 6.72 -3.95 -8.74
N ALA A 73 7.69 -4.59 -9.39
CA ALA A 73 7.46 -5.42 -10.56
C ALA A 73 6.47 -6.54 -10.26
N ARG A 74 6.65 -7.28 -9.15
CA ARG A 74 5.72 -8.35 -8.77
C ARG A 74 4.32 -7.83 -8.45
N PHE A 75 4.24 -6.72 -7.71
CA PHE A 75 2.96 -6.13 -7.30
C PHE A 75 2.15 -5.70 -8.53
N HIS A 76 2.75 -4.87 -9.38
CA HIS A 76 2.07 -4.32 -10.55
C HIS A 76 1.86 -5.36 -11.66
N ALA A 77 2.81 -6.29 -11.88
CA ALA A 77 2.68 -7.29 -12.93
C ALA A 77 1.52 -8.26 -12.68
N ARG A 78 1.27 -8.65 -11.42
CA ARG A 78 0.11 -9.51 -11.10
C ARG A 78 -1.23 -8.84 -11.43
N GLN A 79 -1.34 -7.54 -11.12
CA GLN A 79 -2.55 -6.77 -11.46
C GLN A 79 -2.68 -6.57 -12.97
N GLY A 80 -1.55 -6.26 -13.62
CA GLY A 80 -1.44 -6.12 -15.07
C GLY A 80 -1.85 -7.37 -15.85
N VAL A 81 -1.37 -8.54 -15.44
CA VAL A 81 -1.73 -9.83 -16.05
C VAL A 81 -3.22 -10.10 -15.89
N LEU A 82 -3.78 -9.87 -14.70
CA LEU A 82 -5.21 -10.09 -14.49
C LEU A 82 -6.05 -9.13 -15.34
N LEU A 83 -5.64 -7.87 -15.44
CA LEU A 83 -6.28 -6.87 -16.31
C LEU A 83 -6.22 -7.29 -17.78
N PHE A 84 -5.04 -7.73 -18.24
CA PHE A 84 -4.85 -8.25 -19.59
C PHE A 84 -5.72 -9.47 -19.88
N LEU A 85 -5.88 -10.40 -18.93
CA LEU A 85 -6.76 -11.56 -19.10
C LEU A 85 -8.23 -11.13 -19.28
N VAL A 86 -8.69 -10.13 -18.52
CA VAL A 86 -10.04 -9.55 -18.68
C VAL A 86 -10.19 -8.92 -20.06
N GLU A 87 -9.20 -8.15 -20.52
CA GLU A 87 -9.20 -7.53 -21.85
C GLU A 87 -9.21 -8.58 -22.96
N LEU A 88 -8.41 -9.63 -22.84
CA LEU A 88 -8.33 -10.72 -23.81
C LEU A 88 -9.67 -11.44 -23.95
N ILE A 89 -10.31 -11.78 -22.83
CA ILE A 89 -11.63 -12.41 -22.82
C ILE A 89 -12.65 -11.47 -23.48
N ALA A 90 -12.68 -10.19 -23.09
CA ALA A 90 -13.62 -9.23 -23.65
C ALA A 90 -13.43 -9.02 -25.16
N ALA A 91 -12.19 -9.00 -25.64
CA ALA A 91 -11.88 -8.88 -27.07
C ALA A 91 -12.37 -10.08 -27.89
N ILE A 92 -12.26 -11.30 -27.36
CA ILE A 92 -12.74 -12.52 -28.05
C ILE A 92 -14.27 -12.48 -28.22
N PHE A 93 -15.00 -12.11 -27.17
CA PHE A 93 -16.48 -12.04 -27.21
C PHE A 93 -17.02 -10.86 -28.04
N LEU A 94 -16.16 -9.94 -28.47
CA LEU A 94 -16.56 -8.82 -29.33
C LEU A 94 -16.82 -9.26 -30.78
N ILE A 95 -16.22 -10.38 -31.21
CA ILE A 95 -16.28 -10.88 -32.59
C ILE A 95 -17.70 -11.35 -32.96
N ASP A 96 -18.45 -11.89 -32.00
CA ASP A 96 -19.74 -12.54 -32.25
C ASP A 96 -20.97 -11.61 -32.15
N GLY A 97 -20.77 -10.29 -31.95
CA GLY A 97 -21.79 -9.24 -32.11
C GLY A 97 -22.98 -9.21 -31.13
N ILE A 98 -23.29 -10.32 -30.45
CA ILE A 98 -24.49 -10.49 -29.61
C ILE A 98 -24.39 -9.75 -28.27
N SER A 99 -23.17 -9.44 -27.80
CA SER A 99 -22.89 -8.80 -26.50
C SER A 99 -21.95 -7.59 -26.61
N ASP A 100 -21.89 -6.99 -27.79
CA ASP A 100 -20.92 -5.97 -28.19
C ASP A 100 -20.87 -4.78 -27.21
N PHE A 101 -22.02 -4.31 -26.71
CA PHE A 101 -22.08 -3.19 -25.77
C PHE A 101 -21.40 -3.49 -24.42
N VAL A 102 -21.66 -4.66 -23.83
CA VAL A 102 -21.13 -5.02 -22.51
C VAL A 102 -19.62 -5.20 -22.59
N PHE A 103 -19.13 -5.93 -23.59
CA PHE A 103 -17.69 -6.18 -23.72
C PHE A 103 -16.91 -4.92 -24.15
N LYS A 104 -17.51 -4.00 -24.92
CA LYS A 104 -16.95 -2.66 -25.13
C LYS A 104 -16.81 -1.88 -23.83
N ALA A 105 -17.85 -1.88 -23.00
CA ALA A 105 -17.79 -1.20 -21.71
C ALA A 105 -16.71 -1.79 -20.80
N VAL A 106 -16.56 -3.12 -20.77
CA VAL A 106 -15.49 -3.81 -20.05
C VAL A 106 -14.10 -3.41 -20.55
N LEU A 107 -13.89 -3.34 -21.88
CA LEU A 107 -12.62 -2.91 -22.46
C LEU A 107 -12.30 -1.45 -22.09
N ILE A 108 -13.28 -0.54 -22.21
CA ILE A 108 -13.10 0.86 -21.83
C ILE A 108 -12.74 0.99 -20.36
N LEU A 109 -13.44 0.26 -19.48
CA LEU A 109 -13.15 0.24 -18.05
C LEU A 109 -11.75 -0.33 -17.78
N SER A 110 -11.35 -1.38 -18.49
CA SER A 110 -10.03 -2.00 -18.33
C SER A 110 -8.91 -1.04 -18.70
N VAL A 111 -9.04 -0.33 -19.83
CA VAL A 111 -8.10 0.72 -20.24
C VAL A 111 -8.06 1.87 -19.22
N ALA A 112 -9.19 2.27 -18.66
CA ALA A 112 -9.22 3.29 -17.61
C ALA A 112 -8.48 2.83 -16.34
N LEU A 113 -8.66 1.58 -15.93
CA LEU A 113 -7.93 0.98 -14.80
C LEU A 113 -6.43 0.86 -15.09
N ALA A 114 -6.04 0.48 -16.31
CA ALA A 114 -4.63 0.47 -16.74
C ALA A 114 -4.00 1.87 -16.61
N ALA A 115 -4.69 2.89 -17.13
CA ALA A 115 -4.23 4.28 -17.05
C ALA A 115 -4.11 4.76 -15.59
N PHE A 116 -5.04 4.37 -14.72
CA PHE A 116 -4.98 4.68 -13.29
C PHE A 116 -3.81 3.99 -12.59
N GLY A 117 -3.54 2.73 -12.96
CA GLY A 117 -2.37 1.99 -12.51
C GLY A 117 -1.07 2.68 -12.91
N ILE A 118 -0.95 3.11 -14.17
CA ILE A 118 0.19 3.87 -14.69
C ILE A 118 0.34 5.21 -13.94
N TYR A 119 -0.76 5.92 -13.69
CA TYR A 119 -0.74 7.18 -12.96
C TYR A 119 -0.13 7.04 -11.56
N PHE A 120 -0.51 6.01 -10.81
CA PHE A 120 0.11 5.74 -9.50
C PHE A 120 1.54 5.21 -9.60
N ALA A 121 1.84 4.40 -10.62
CA ALA A 121 3.21 3.97 -10.88
C ALA A 121 4.13 5.17 -11.15
N LEU A 122 3.66 6.18 -11.89
CA LEU A 122 4.40 7.42 -12.12
C LEU A 122 4.64 8.22 -10.83
N GLN A 123 3.73 8.14 -9.86
CA GLN A 123 3.91 8.70 -8.52
C GLN A 123 4.78 7.85 -7.60
N GLY A 124 5.20 6.67 -8.05
CA GLY A 124 5.98 5.76 -7.24
C GLY A 124 5.15 4.93 -6.27
N LYS A 125 3.83 4.81 -6.43
CA LYS A 125 2.96 4.20 -5.42
C LYS A 125 2.47 2.81 -5.84
N ASN A 126 2.57 1.86 -4.91
CA ASN A 126 1.89 0.56 -4.99
C ASN A 126 0.39 0.70 -4.78
N TYR A 127 -0.30 1.24 -5.78
CA TYR A 127 -1.74 1.40 -5.70
C TYR A 127 -2.47 0.14 -6.16
N LYS A 128 -3.27 -0.41 -5.25
CA LYS A 128 -4.11 -1.56 -5.52
C LYS A 128 -5.36 -1.14 -6.30
N LEU A 129 -5.38 -1.38 -7.62
CA LEU A 129 -6.58 -1.19 -8.45
C LEU A 129 -7.84 -1.81 -7.82
N PRO A 130 -8.97 -1.08 -7.83
CA PRO A 130 -10.24 -1.60 -7.34
C PRO A 130 -10.68 -2.82 -8.18
N ILE A 131 -11.36 -3.77 -7.54
CA ILE A 131 -11.81 -5.06 -8.13
C ILE A 131 -10.64 -6.01 -8.42
N ILE A 132 -9.62 -5.58 -9.17
CA ILE A 132 -8.47 -6.41 -9.58
C ILE A 132 -7.60 -6.78 -8.40
N GLY A 133 -7.31 -5.84 -7.51
CA GLY A 133 -6.42 -6.10 -6.40
C GLY A 133 -6.97 -7.15 -5.41
N ASP A 134 -8.29 -7.19 -5.20
CA ASP A 134 -8.92 -8.18 -4.32
C ASP A 134 -8.91 -9.56 -4.95
N LEU A 135 -9.11 -9.63 -6.27
CA LEU A 135 -8.98 -10.87 -7.04
C LEU A 135 -7.55 -11.41 -7.01
N VAL A 136 -6.54 -10.54 -7.14
CA VAL A 136 -5.12 -10.92 -7.01
C VAL A 136 -4.82 -11.42 -5.60
N LYS A 137 -5.31 -10.78 -4.53
CA LYS A 137 -5.10 -11.27 -3.15
C LYS A 137 -5.73 -12.64 -2.92
N LYS A 138 -6.84 -12.94 -3.60
CA LYS A 138 -7.57 -14.22 -3.49
C LYS A 138 -6.92 -15.34 -4.31
N SER A 139 -6.33 -15.04 -5.47
CA SER A 139 -5.50 -16.01 -6.18
C SER A 139 -4.14 -16.07 -5.48
N LYS A 140 -3.74 -17.20 -4.90
CA LYS A 140 -2.37 -17.40 -4.38
C LYS A 140 -1.34 -17.47 -5.51
N MET A 141 -1.24 -16.42 -6.33
CA MET A 141 -0.25 -16.21 -7.39
C MET A 141 0.88 -15.32 -6.92
#